data_AF-A0A4R5JZ61-F1
#
_entry.id   AF-A0A4R5JZ61-F1
#
_cell.length_a   1.000
_cell.length_b   1.000
_cell.length_c   1.000
_cell.angle_alpha   90.00
_cell.angle_beta   90.00
_cell.angle_gamma   90.00
#
_symmetry.space_group_name_H-M   'P 1'
#
loop_
_entity.id
_entity.type
_entity.pdbx_description
1 polymer ?
#
loop_
_entity_poly.entity_id
_entity_poly.type
_entity_poly.pdbx_seq_one_letter_code
_entity_poly.pdbx_strand_id
1 'polypeptide(L)'
;MVLFTAFIMVFVYLAFRNKSALGPSNIIFLNYALYFVFPAVLFYFLEAVSWEYVLPWGKTNDWSALSETAILSYLYVFLMFFVFSRLLEIGICRTADENFFESYSVRPLAFFIFISLIFFGAVAFIQVTGGVDQWLGSYSDTYLKNKKGYGLLNFLLIVGSNFLAFVLGFYWRVEKRVSWVLFLYAFSVLVLCAYLQGIKSRLFYYAVFFSVPWLVYARISIVKGISVFIAFMILFMFSMYFRSNGFYSSPEMLLEYFLSYFNTIFLHDKIIQDMNPEFFQTIGFPIKKWLTFVGIPSEDHLHDISRWLTSIYFPAQWFEGGATQQWPIETELYLNYGYYVFWAVPVFLYSLFMCVLYSVRFKFGPVFMFIYVLGYLHFLSVFRGSMIAWIDLFSMLVYVFLIVFGRALFVRVES
;
A
#
# COMPACT_ATOMS: atom_id res chain seq x y z
N MET A 1 26.12 -2.73 -14.34
CA MET A 1 25.69 -2.79 -12.92
C MET A 1 24.19 -3.07 -12.75
N VAL A 2 23.27 -2.30 -13.34
CA VAL A 2 21.81 -2.46 -13.13
C VAL A 2 21.30 -3.90 -13.29
N LEU A 3 21.55 -4.56 -14.43
CA LEU A 3 21.08 -5.93 -14.67
C LEU A 3 21.69 -6.95 -13.71
N PHE A 4 22.94 -6.74 -13.29
CA PHE A 4 23.60 -7.58 -12.30
C PHE A 4 22.93 -7.45 -10.92
N THR A 5 22.60 -6.22 -10.51
CA THR A 5 21.80 -5.97 -9.30
C THR A 5 20.42 -6.63 -9.37
N ALA A 6 19.71 -6.49 -10.49
CA ALA A 6 18.42 -7.13 -10.70
C ALA A 6 18.52 -8.67 -10.61
N PHE A 7 19.56 -9.25 -11.21
CA PHE A 7 19.85 -10.67 -11.11
C PHE A 7 20.09 -11.12 -9.66
N ILE A 8 20.89 -10.38 -8.88
CA ILE A 8 21.12 -10.70 -7.45
C ILE A 8 19.80 -10.67 -6.68
N MET A 9 18.98 -9.62 -6.85
CA MET A 9 17.69 -9.51 -6.14
C MET A 9 16.79 -10.72 -6.42
N VAL A 10 16.67 -11.11 -7.70
CA VAL A 10 15.89 -12.29 -8.11
C VAL A 10 16.49 -13.57 -7.58
N PHE A 11 17.82 -13.74 -7.65
CA PHE A 11 18.50 -14.94 -7.18
C PHE A 11 18.31 -15.15 -5.68
N VAL A 12 18.57 -14.11 -4.87
CA VAL A 12 18.39 -14.14 -3.41
C VAL A 12 16.94 -14.44 -3.05
N TYR A 13 15.98 -13.83 -3.74
CA TYR A 13 14.57 -14.15 -3.56
C TYR A 13 14.27 -15.62 -3.85
N LEU A 14 14.65 -16.12 -5.03
CA LEU A 14 14.34 -17.50 -5.42
C LEU A 14 14.97 -18.55 -4.50
N ALA A 15 16.19 -18.28 -4.02
CA ALA A 15 16.91 -19.15 -3.10
C ALA A 15 16.24 -19.24 -1.71
N PHE A 16 15.72 -18.13 -1.18
CA PHE A 16 15.26 -18.05 0.21
C PHE A 16 13.77 -17.71 0.40
N ARG A 17 12.98 -17.64 -0.68
CA ARG A 17 11.58 -17.18 -0.64
C ARG A 17 10.70 -17.92 0.37
N ASN A 18 9.81 -17.16 0.98
CA ASN A 18 8.70 -17.71 1.72
C ASN A 18 7.59 -18.19 0.77
N LYS A 19 7.09 -19.41 0.96
CA LYS A 19 6.02 -19.96 0.11
C LYS A 19 4.63 -19.42 0.48
N SER A 20 4.43 -18.81 1.64
CA SER A 20 3.16 -18.24 2.06
C SER A 20 2.84 -16.96 1.28
N ALA A 21 1.63 -16.84 0.75
CA ALA A 21 1.24 -15.73 -0.13
C ALA A 21 1.43 -14.36 0.49
N LEU A 22 1.05 -14.24 1.76
CA LEU A 22 1.16 -13.00 2.53
C LEU A 22 2.45 -12.92 3.35
N GLY A 23 3.52 -13.66 3.04
CA GLY A 23 4.77 -13.55 3.81
C GLY A 23 5.41 -12.15 3.69
N PRO A 24 5.83 -11.48 4.78
CA PRO A 24 6.49 -10.16 4.73
C PRO A 24 7.65 -10.07 3.71
N SER A 25 8.51 -11.08 3.61
CA SER A 25 9.60 -11.15 2.63
C SER A 25 9.13 -11.14 1.17
N ASN A 26 7.93 -11.66 0.88
CA ASN A 26 7.35 -11.63 -0.47
C ASN A 26 6.92 -10.22 -0.88
N ILE A 27 6.44 -9.38 0.05
CA ILE A 27 6.05 -8.01 -0.29
C ILE A 27 7.25 -7.12 -0.60
N ILE A 28 8.36 -7.35 0.12
CA ILE A 28 9.63 -6.68 -0.13
C ILE A 28 10.07 -6.99 -1.55
N PHE A 29 10.17 -8.27 -1.90
CA PHE A 29 10.53 -8.65 -3.26
C PHE A 29 9.53 -8.13 -4.29
N LEU A 30 8.21 -8.20 -4.05
CA LEU A 30 7.22 -7.68 -4.98
C LEU A 30 7.41 -6.19 -5.25
N ASN A 31 7.76 -5.41 -4.22
CA ASN A 31 8.06 -4.00 -4.38
C ASN A 31 9.29 -3.80 -5.28
N TYR A 32 10.45 -4.36 -4.94
CA TYR A 32 11.66 -4.21 -5.76
C TYR A 32 11.53 -4.84 -7.15
N ALA A 33 10.71 -5.88 -7.29
CA ALA A 33 10.39 -6.47 -8.58
C ALA A 33 9.65 -5.47 -9.48
N LEU A 34 8.71 -4.70 -8.91
CA LEU A 34 7.93 -3.69 -9.64
C LEU A 34 8.71 -2.39 -9.88
N TYR A 35 9.50 -1.92 -8.92
CA TYR A 35 10.16 -0.60 -8.97
C TYR A 35 11.58 -0.63 -9.50
N PHE A 36 12.23 -1.80 -9.54
CA PHE A 36 13.61 -1.94 -10.01
C PHE A 36 13.75 -3.03 -11.08
N VAL A 37 13.45 -4.29 -10.75
CA VAL A 37 13.76 -5.43 -11.63
C VAL A 37 13.02 -5.37 -12.95
N PHE A 38 11.69 -5.27 -12.92
CA PHE A 38 10.88 -5.28 -14.14
C PHE A 38 11.15 -4.07 -15.04
N PRO A 39 11.13 -2.82 -14.53
CA PRO A 39 11.42 -1.66 -15.37
C PRO A 39 12.84 -1.66 -15.95
N ALA A 40 13.85 -2.11 -15.17
CA ALA A 40 15.22 -2.23 -15.67
C ALA A 40 15.31 -3.25 -16.82
N VAL A 41 14.74 -4.45 -16.62
CA VAL A 41 14.76 -5.51 -17.64
C VAL A 41 14.00 -5.07 -18.89
N LEU A 42 12.84 -4.44 -18.72
CA LEU A 42 12.05 -3.89 -19.82
C LEU A 42 12.86 -2.84 -20.60
N PHE A 43 13.51 -1.90 -19.91
CA PHE A 43 14.34 -0.87 -20.54
C PHE A 43 15.43 -1.47 -21.43
N TYR A 44 16.26 -2.37 -20.89
CA TYR A 44 17.36 -2.96 -21.66
C TYR A 44 16.86 -3.87 -22.78
N PHE A 45 15.68 -4.48 -22.62
CA PHE A 45 15.03 -5.21 -23.70
C PHE A 45 14.60 -4.29 -24.84
N LEU A 46 13.97 -3.14 -24.53
CA LEU A 46 13.56 -2.14 -25.53
C LEU A 46 14.77 -1.53 -26.27
N GLU A 47 15.85 -1.22 -25.55
CA GLU A 47 17.11 -0.78 -26.16
C GLU A 47 17.70 -1.83 -27.11
N ALA A 48 17.68 -3.10 -26.72
CA ALA A 48 18.21 -4.19 -27.55
C ALA A 48 17.44 -4.39 -28.86
N VAL A 49 16.14 -4.05 -28.89
CA VAL A 49 15.32 -4.11 -30.11
C VAL A 49 15.26 -2.77 -30.85
N SER A 50 16.04 -1.76 -30.42
CA SER A 50 16.02 -0.40 -30.99
C SER A 50 14.61 0.20 -31.02
N TRP A 51 13.90 0.11 -29.90
CA TRP A 51 12.53 0.59 -29.77
C TRP A 51 12.40 2.09 -30.05
N GLU A 52 11.45 2.47 -30.91
CA GLU A 52 11.11 3.87 -31.17
C GLU A 52 10.03 4.35 -30.20
N TYR A 53 10.35 5.34 -29.38
CA TYR A 53 9.43 5.86 -28.36
C TYR A 53 8.27 6.65 -28.97
N VAL A 54 7.03 6.30 -28.61
CA VAL A 54 5.80 6.92 -29.11
C VAL A 54 5.21 7.97 -28.17
N LEU A 55 5.58 7.97 -26.89
CA LEU A 55 5.08 8.97 -25.94
C LEU A 55 5.66 10.37 -26.24
N PRO A 56 4.89 11.47 -26.05
CA PRO A 56 5.33 12.83 -26.41
C PRO A 56 6.59 13.32 -25.69
N TRP A 57 6.89 12.76 -24.53
CA TRP A 57 8.09 13.06 -23.73
C TRP A 57 9.25 12.10 -24.00
N GLY A 58 9.05 11.10 -24.88
CA GLY A 58 10.05 10.11 -25.26
C GLY A 58 10.66 9.36 -24.07
N LYS A 59 11.98 9.13 -24.16
CA LYS A 59 12.78 8.46 -23.14
C LYS A 59 13.06 9.40 -21.95
N THR A 60 12.13 9.46 -20.98
CA THR A 60 12.30 10.32 -19.78
C THR A 60 13.28 9.79 -18.75
N ASN A 61 13.42 8.47 -18.64
CA ASN A 61 14.17 7.79 -17.59
C ASN A 61 15.22 6.88 -18.23
N ASP A 62 16.48 7.31 -18.26
CA ASP A 62 17.58 6.53 -18.83
C ASP A 62 18.28 5.66 -17.78
N TRP A 63 17.94 4.37 -17.74
CA TRP A 63 18.52 3.41 -16.78
C TRP A 63 20.02 3.17 -16.99
N SER A 64 20.59 3.57 -18.12
CA SER A 64 22.04 3.51 -18.35
C SER A 64 22.80 4.66 -17.69
N ALA A 65 22.11 5.76 -17.37
CA ALA A 65 22.69 6.97 -16.78
C ALA A 65 22.62 7.01 -15.24
N LEU A 66 22.01 5.99 -14.61
CA LEU A 66 21.90 5.92 -13.15
C LEU A 66 23.28 5.81 -12.49
N SER A 67 23.49 6.59 -11.42
CA SER A 67 24.73 6.46 -10.64
C SER A 67 24.87 5.07 -10.00
N GLU A 68 26.11 4.59 -9.90
CA GLU A 68 26.42 3.33 -9.22
C GLU A 68 25.97 3.36 -7.76
N THR A 69 26.10 4.52 -7.11
CA THR A 69 25.67 4.75 -5.73
C THR A 69 24.17 4.48 -5.58
N ALA A 70 23.31 5.04 -6.44
CA ALA A 70 21.87 4.80 -6.37
C ALA A 70 21.51 3.32 -6.57
N ILE A 71 22.17 2.65 -7.52
CA ILE A 71 21.98 1.22 -7.80
C ILE A 71 22.36 0.36 -6.59
N LEU A 72 23.49 0.67 -5.95
CA LEU A 72 23.97 -0.06 -4.78
C LEU A 72 23.12 0.22 -3.54
N SER A 73 22.61 1.45 -3.36
CA SER A 73 21.65 1.79 -2.30
C SER A 73 20.40 0.90 -2.36
N TYR A 74 19.82 0.76 -3.55
CA TYR A 74 18.65 -0.11 -3.77
C TYR A 74 18.95 -1.57 -3.46
N LEU A 75 20.09 -2.09 -3.91
CA LEU A 75 20.52 -3.45 -3.61
C LEU A 75 20.69 -3.66 -2.10
N TYR A 76 21.36 -2.72 -1.44
CA TYR A 76 21.65 -2.80 -0.02
C TYR A 76 20.37 -2.78 0.82
N VAL A 77 19.44 -1.87 0.54
CA VAL A 77 18.16 -1.77 1.26
C VAL A 77 17.27 -2.99 0.99
N PHE A 78 17.21 -3.48 -0.25
CA PHE A 78 16.55 -4.75 -0.55
C PHE A 78 17.12 -5.90 0.27
N LEU A 79 18.45 -6.08 0.27
CA LEU A 79 19.10 -7.16 1.00
C LEU A 79 18.83 -7.06 2.50
N MET A 80 18.94 -5.87 3.09
CA MET A 80 18.64 -5.66 4.51
C MET A 80 17.20 -6.04 4.85
N PHE A 81 16.20 -5.47 4.17
CA PHE A 81 14.79 -5.77 4.43
C PHE A 81 14.49 -7.25 4.21
N PHE A 82 14.95 -7.81 3.10
CA PHE A 82 14.65 -9.18 2.72
C PHE A 82 15.30 -10.19 3.68
N VAL A 83 16.59 -10.03 3.98
CA VAL A 83 17.33 -10.94 4.87
C VAL A 83 16.82 -10.82 6.30
N PHE A 84 16.67 -9.61 6.84
CA PHE A 84 16.11 -9.45 8.19
C PHE A 84 14.72 -10.04 8.29
N SER A 85 13.81 -9.69 7.37
CA SER A 85 12.46 -10.25 7.37
C SER A 85 12.46 -11.76 7.23
N ARG A 86 13.30 -12.34 6.37
CA ARG A 86 13.34 -13.79 6.18
C ARG A 86 13.90 -14.53 7.39
N LEU A 87 14.97 -14.03 8.01
CA LEU A 87 15.53 -14.61 9.23
C LEU A 87 14.52 -14.53 10.39
N LEU A 88 13.85 -13.38 10.55
CA LEU A 88 12.81 -13.20 11.57
C LEU A 88 11.58 -14.06 11.32
N GLU A 89 11.17 -14.24 10.06
CA GLU A 89 10.13 -15.18 9.68
C GLU A 89 10.49 -16.62 10.08
N ILE A 90 11.74 -17.04 9.90
CA ILE A 90 12.20 -18.38 10.30
C ILE A 90 12.25 -18.50 11.83
N GLY A 91 12.75 -17.48 12.52
CA GLY A 91 12.98 -17.53 13.97
C GLY A 91 11.74 -17.31 14.85
N ILE A 92 10.80 -16.47 14.41
CA ILE A 92 9.66 -16.01 15.24
C ILE A 92 8.33 -16.65 14.79
N CYS A 93 8.17 -16.96 13.50
CA CYS A 93 6.86 -17.38 13.00
C CYS A 93 6.58 -18.83 13.34
N ARG A 94 5.57 -19.04 14.17
CA ARG A 94 5.00 -20.36 14.46
C ARG A 94 4.14 -20.83 13.29
N THR A 95 3.96 -22.15 13.21
CA THR A 95 3.08 -22.81 12.24
C THR A 95 1.68 -22.21 12.27
N ALA A 96 1.04 -22.20 11.09
CA ALA A 96 -0.34 -21.76 10.95
C ALA A 96 -1.26 -22.62 11.84
N ASP A 97 -2.23 -21.99 12.49
CA ASP A 97 -3.29 -22.71 13.20
C ASP A 97 -4.30 -23.17 12.15
N GLU A 98 -4.25 -24.45 11.75
CA GLU A 98 -5.06 -25.01 10.67
C GLU A 98 -6.57 -24.96 10.98
N ASN A 99 -6.95 -24.96 12.26
CA ASN A 99 -8.34 -24.99 12.72
C ASN A 99 -8.87 -23.60 13.16
N PHE A 100 -8.09 -22.54 12.90
CA PHE A 100 -8.45 -21.19 13.34
C PHE A 100 -9.87 -20.78 12.91
N PHE A 101 -10.23 -20.98 11.63
CA PHE A 101 -11.53 -20.54 11.10
C PHE A 101 -12.71 -21.37 11.62
N GLU A 102 -12.47 -22.62 12.02
CA GLU A 102 -13.52 -23.49 12.59
C GLU A 102 -13.88 -23.05 14.02
N SER A 103 -12.95 -22.36 14.69
CA SER A 103 -13.10 -21.90 16.08
C SER A 103 -13.90 -20.60 16.22
N TYR A 104 -14.35 -19.98 15.12
CA TYR A 104 -14.99 -18.66 15.14
C TYR A 104 -16.25 -18.61 14.25
N SER A 105 -17.24 -17.84 14.70
CA SER A 105 -18.44 -17.46 13.96
C SER A 105 -18.66 -15.95 14.00
N VAL A 106 -19.53 -15.42 13.13
CA VAL A 106 -19.87 -14.00 13.10
C VAL A 106 -21.29 -13.81 13.60
N ARG A 107 -21.50 -12.95 14.60
CA ARG A 107 -22.84 -12.62 15.10
C ARG A 107 -23.63 -11.83 14.06
N PRO A 108 -24.74 -12.36 13.51
CA PRO A 108 -25.48 -11.68 12.43
C PRO A 108 -26.03 -10.30 12.83
N LEU A 109 -26.52 -10.16 14.08
CA LEU A 109 -27.03 -8.88 14.58
C LEU A 109 -25.92 -7.83 14.69
N ALA A 110 -24.77 -8.19 15.27
CA ALA A 110 -23.63 -7.27 15.36
C ALA A 110 -23.11 -6.89 13.97
N PHE A 111 -23.11 -7.85 13.03
CA PHE A 111 -22.73 -7.60 11.65
C PHE A 111 -23.70 -6.65 10.94
N PHE A 112 -25.02 -6.84 11.10
CA PHE A 112 -26.04 -5.95 10.57
C PHE A 112 -25.92 -4.52 11.12
N ILE A 113 -25.71 -4.38 12.44
CA ILE A 113 -25.49 -3.09 13.08
C ILE A 113 -24.24 -2.42 12.51
N PHE A 114 -23.16 -3.20 12.30
CA PHE A 114 -21.93 -2.68 11.72
C PHE A 114 -22.13 -2.16 10.29
N ILE A 115 -22.79 -2.94 9.42
CA ILE A 115 -23.12 -2.53 8.05
C ILE A 115 -23.92 -1.22 8.08
N SER A 116 -24.91 -1.13 8.98
CA SER A 116 -25.75 0.05 9.12
C SER A 116 -24.98 1.27 9.59
N LEU A 117 -24.02 1.11 10.52
CA LEU A 117 -23.15 2.21 10.96
C LEU A 117 -22.33 2.78 9.80
N ILE A 118 -21.76 1.91 8.96
CA ILE A 118 -21.01 2.34 7.76
C ILE A 118 -21.93 3.01 6.74
N PHE A 119 -23.13 2.48 6.53
CA PHE A 119 -24.13 3.10 5.64
C PHE A 119 -24.52 4.50 6.11
N PHE A 120 -24.90 4.68 7.38
CA PHE A 120 -25.23 5.99 7.92
C PHE A 120 -24.04 6.95 7.90
N GLY A 121 -22.84 6.47 8.15
CA GLY A 121 -21.62 7.26 7.98
C GLY A 121 -21.41 7.73 6.53
N ALA A 122 -21.68 6.87 5.55
CA ALA A 122 -21.61 7.22 4.13
C ALA A 122 -22.68 8.26 3.75
N VAL A 123 -23.91 8.11 4.25
CA VAL A 123 -24.98 9.10 4.07
C VAL A 123 -24.59 10.44 4.70
N ALA A 124 -24.09 10.44 5.93
CA ALA A 124 -23.62 11.65 6.59
C ALA A 124 -22.48 12.31 5.80
N PHE A 125 -21.54 11.52 5.26
CA PHE A 125 -20.46 12.03 4.43
C PHE A 125 -20.98 12.69 3.15
N ILE A 126 -21.98 12.10 2.48
CA ILE A 126 -22.64 12.71 1.31
C ILE A 126 -23.25 14.06 1.70
N GLN A 127 -23.99 14.13 2.82
CA GLN A 127 -24.65 15.36 3.27
C GLN A 127 -23.65 16.48 3.54
N VAL A 128 -22.57 16.20 4.27
CA VAL A 128 -21.58 17.25 4.62
C VAL A 128 -20.68 17.65 3.45
N THR A 129 -20.62 16.85 2.37
CA THR A 129 -19.79 17.16 1.18
C THR A 129 -20.59 17.73 0.01
N GLY A 130 -21.83 18.18 0.25
CA GLY A 130 -22.65 18.90 -0.74
C GLY A 130 -23.97 18.21 -1.12
N GLY A 131 -24.29 17.06 -0.53
CA GLY A 131 -25.55 16.35 -0.77
C GLY A 131 -25.54 15.49 -2.03
N VAL A 132 -26.63 14.74 -2.22
CA VAL A 132 -26.77 13.76 -3.32
C VAL A 132 -26.67 14.44 -4.69
N ASP A 133 -27.25 15.64 -4.84
CA ASP A 133 -27.27 16.36 -6.10
C ASP A 133 -25.86 16.72 -6.59
N GLN A 134 -24.95 17.10 -5.68
CA GLN A 134 -23.55 17.38 -6.03
C GLN A 134 -22.80 16.10 -6.40
N TRP A 135 -23.04 15.01 -5.68
CA TRP A 135 -22.40 13.73 -5.95
C TRP A 135 -22.83 13.08 -7.27
N LEU A 136 -24.08 13.31 -7.71
CA LEU A 136 -24.59 12.81 -8.99
C LEU A 136 -24.35 13.78 -10.14
N GLY A 137 -24.45 15.09 -9.89
CA GLY A 137 -24.34 16.15 -10.90
C GLY A 137 -22.91 16.57 -11.22
N SER A 138 -21.98 16.52 -10.26
CA SER A 138 -20.55 16.79 -10.48
C SER A 138 -19.66 15.94 -9.58
N TYR A 139 -19.54 14.64 -9.93
CA TYR A 139 -18.73 13.68 -9.20
C TYR A 139 -17.27 14.12 -9.03
N SER A 140 -16.61 14.55 -10.12
CA SER A 140 -15.17 14.87 -10.10
C SER A 140 -14.85 16.07 -9.21
N ASP A 141 -15.63 17.15 -9.33
CA ASP A 141 -15.42 18.33 -8.47
C ASP A 141 -15.76 18.03 -7.01
N THR A 142 -16.85 17.32 -6.76
CA THR A 142 -17.24 16.94 -5.39
C THR A 142 -16.17 16.05 -4.75
N TYR A 143 -15.63 15.10 -5.52
CA TYR A 143 -14.57 14.21 -5.08
C TYR A 143 -13.25 14.94 -4.76
N LEU A 144 -12.85 15.92 -5.59
CA LEU A 144 -11.55 16.59 -5.48
C LEU A 144 -11.57 17.81 -4.55
N LYS A 145 -12.65 18.59 -4.56
CA LYS A 145 -12.72 19.89 -3.89
C LYS A 145 -13.56 19.85 -2.62
N ASN A 146 -14.77 19.29 -2.68
CA ASN A 146 -15.75 19.40 -1.58
C ASN A 146 -15.46 18.47 -0.39
N LYS A 147 -14.52 17.52 -0.53
CA LYS A 147 -14.06 16.68 0.58
C LYS A 147 -13.11 17.38 1.55
N LYS A 148 -12.52 18.52 1.15
CA LYS A 148 -11.55 19.24 1.97
C LYS A 148 -12.21 19.61 3.31
N GLY A 149 -11.53 19.31 4.42
CA GLY A 149 -12.06 19.53 5.78
C GLY A 149 -12.70 18.30 6.43
N TYR A 150 -13.16 17.31 5.65
CA TYR A 150 -13.83 16.10 6.17
C TYR A 150 -12.92 14.86 6.19
N GLY A 151 -11.61 15.07 6.34
CA GLY A 151 -10.59 14.01 6.25
C GLY A 151 -10.75 12.89 7.27
N LEU A 152 -11.14 13.21 8.52
CA LEU A 152 -11.34 12.21 9.58
C LEU A 152 -12.53 11.29 9.28
N LEU A 153 -13.68 11.85 8.88
CA LEU A 153 -14.85 11.06 8.52
C LEU A 153 -14.55 10.15 7.31
N ASN A 154 -13.89 10.70 6.29
CA ASN A 154 -13.45 9.91 5.14
C ASN A 154 -12.50 8.77 5.55
N PHE A 155 -11.54 9.04 6.44
CA PHE A 155 -10.61 8.03 6.96
C PHE A 155 -11.33 6.92 7.72
N LEU A 156 -12.25 7.27 8.63
CA LEU A 156 -13.03 6.28 9.38
C LEU A 156 -13.88 5.42 8.45
N LEU A 157 -14.49 6.01 7.40
CA LEU A 157 -15.21 5.27 6.39
C LEU A 157 -14.30 4.36 5.56
N ILE A 158 -13.08 4.79 5.26
CA ILE A 158 -12.10 3.97 4.54
C ILE A 158 -11.74 2.74 5.37
N VAL A 159 -11.32 2.93 6.63
CA VAL A 159 -10.93 1.80 7.48
C VAL A 159 -12.14 0.93 7.81
N GLY A 160 -13.29 1.54 8.09
CA GLY A 160 -14.54 0.83 8.36
C GLY A 160 -15.02 -0.01 7.19
N SER A 161 -14.97 0.50 5.96
CA SER A 161 -15.33 -0.25 4.75
C SER A 161 -14.33 -1.36 4.42
N ASN A 162 -13.02 -1.13 4.64
CA ASN A 162 -12.02 -2.20 4.54
C ASN A 162 -12.30 -3.32 5.55
N PHE A 163 -12.62 -2.96 6.79
CA PHE A 163 -12.98 -3.95 7.82
C PHE A 163 -14.29 -4.65 7.49
N LEU A 164 -15.27 -3.95 6.90
CA LEU A 164 -16.52 -4.53 6.41
C LEU A 164 -16.26 -5.58 5.31
N ALA A 165 -15.39 -5.29 4.35
CA ALA A 165 -15.00 -6.25 3.33
C ALA A 165 -14.34 -7.51 3.94
N PHE A 166 -13.47 -7.31 4.94
CA PHE A 166 -12.87 -8.41 5.69
C PHE A 166 -13.90 -9.25 6.44
N VAL A 167 -14.81 -8.63 7.19
CA VAL A 167 -15.87 -9.32 7.93
C VAL A 167 -16.79 -10.08 6.97
N LEU A 168 -17.14 -9.51 5.82
CA LEU A 168 -17.96 -10.16 4.81
C LEU A 168 -17.27 -11.41 4.24
N GLY A 169 -15.98 -11.33 3.93
CA GLY A 169 -15.19 -12.48 3.50
C GLY A 169 -15.07 -13.56 4.58
N PHE A 170 -14.86 -13.14 5.83
CA PHE A 170 -14.81 -14.04 6.98
C PHE A 170 -16.15 -14.75 7.20
N TYR A 171 -17.26 -14.00 7.20
CA TYR A 171 -18.63 -14.49 7.30
C TYR A 171 -18.92 -15.55 6.22
N TRP A 172 -18.55 -15.25 4.97
CA TRP A 172 -18.71 -16.19 3.86
C TRP A 172 -17.91 -17.49 4.07
N ARG A 173 -16.72 -17.40 4.66
CA ARG A 173 -15.84 -18.55 4.88
C ARG A 173 -16.31 -19.46 6.02
N VAL A 174 -16.77 -18.88 7.13
CA VAL A 174 -17.03 -19.65 8.38
C VAL A 174 -18.47 -20.13 8.51
N GLU A 175 -19.43 -19.42 7.93
CA GLU A 175 -20.84 -19.77 8.12
C GLU A 175 -21.30 -20.87 7.15
N LYS A 176 -21.96 -21.90 7.70
CA LYS A 176 -22.52 -23.00 6.89
C LYS A 176 -23.67 -22.54 5.97
N ARG A 177 -24.40 -21.49 6.38
CA ARG A 177 -25.53 -20.92 5.64
C ARG A 177 -25.43 -19.41 5.63
N VAL A 178 -24.91 -18.87 4.53
CA VAL A 178 -24.79 -17.42 4.31
C VAL A 178 -26.18 -16.82 4.09
N SER A 179 -26.52 -15.80 4.88
CA SER A 179 -27.72 -14.98 4.64
C SER A 179 -27.48 -14.06 3.46
N TRP A 180 -28.15 -14.34 2.33
CA TRP A 180 -28.06 -13.52 1.13
C TRP A 180 -28.51 -12.08 1.35
N VAL A 181 -29.48 -11.83 2.23
CA VAL A 181 -29.92 -10.48 2.58
C VAL A 181 -28.78 -9.69 3.23
N LEU A 182 -28.10 -10.31 4.20
CA LEU A 182 -26.98 -9.67 4.90
C LEU A 182 -25.78 -9.45 3.97
N PHE A 183 -25.51 -10.44 3.12
CA PHE A 183 -24.46 -10.36 2.10
C PHE A 183 -24.71 -9.23 1.10
N LEU A 184 -25.92 -9.17 0.51
CA LEU A 184 -26.28 -8.15 -0.46
C LEU A 184 -26.30 -6.75 0.16
N TYR A 185 -26.71 -6.63 1.43
CA TYR A 185 -26.65 -5.35 2.14
C TYR A 185 -25.21 -4.89 2.39
N ALA A 186 -24.33 -5.78 2.88
CA ALA A 186 -22.92 -5.45 3.03
C ALA A 186 -22.28 -5.07 1.68
N PHE A 187 -22.59 -5.82 0.62
CA PHE A 187 -22.08 -5.59 -0.72
C PHE A 187 -22.54 -4.24 -1.29
N SER A 188 -23.82 -3.87 -1.15
CA SER A 188 -24.33 -2.58 -1.62
C SER A 188 -23.69 -1.41 -0.89
N VAL A 189 -23.47 -1.54 0.42
CA VAL A 189 -22.75 -0.54 1.23
C VAL A 189 -21.29 -0.41 0.78
N LEU A 190 -20.61 -1.53 0.47
CA LEU A 190 -19.25 -1.49 -0.08
C LEU A 190 -19.19 -0.80 -1.45
N VAL A 191 -20.17 -1.05 -2.34
CA VAL A 191 -20.27 -0.35 -3.64
C VAL A 191 -20.45 1.16 -3.43
N LEU A 192 -21.33 1.56 -2.51
CA LEU A 192 -21.52 2.97 -2.15
C LEU A 192 -20.22 3.58 -1.60
N CYS A 193 -19.53 2.91 -0.68
CA CYS A 193 -18.25 3.38 -0.16
C CYS A 193 -17.17 3.47 -1.25
N ALA A 194 -17.09 2.50 -2.17
CA ALA A 194 -16.17 2.54 -3.30
C ALA A 194 -16.43 3.78 -4.18
N TYR A 195 -17.70 4.08 -4.46
CA TYR A 195 -18.10 5.28 -5.20
C TYR A 195 -17.58 6.56 -4.52
N LEU A 196 -17.88 6.71 -3.22
CA LEU A 196 -17.51 7.89 -2.45
C LEU A 196 -16.00 8.03 -2.25
N GLN A 197 -15.27 6.94 -2.12
CA GLN A 197 -13.84 6.94 -1.76
C GLN A 197 -12.90 6.75 -2.96
N GLY A 198 -13.44 6.61 -4.17
CA GLY A 198 -12.70 6.46 -5.42
C GLY A 198 -12.65 4.98 -5.83
N ILE A 199 -13.49 4.64 -6.82
CA ILE A 199 -13.78 3.26 -7.23
C ILE A 199 -12.50 2.45 -7.52
N LYS A 200 -11.52 3.06 -8.19
CA LYS A 200 -10.38 2.37 -8.83
C LYS A 200 -9.48 1.62 -7.85
N SER A 201 -8.97 2.28 -6.80
CA SER A 201 -8.10 1.62 -5.81
C SER A 201 -8.92 0.85 -4.78
N ARG A 202 -10.12 1.34 -4.42
CA ARG A 202 -10.90 0.77 -3.32
C ARG A 202 -11.41 -0.63 -3.61
N LEU A 203 -11.83 -0.91 -4.84
CA LEU A 203 -12.24 -2.26 -5.23
C LEU A 203 -11.11 -3.27 -5.04
N PHE A 204 -9.86 -2.91 -5.35
CA PHE A 204 -8.70 -3.79 -5.13
C PHE A 204 -8.49 -4.06 -3.63
N TYR A 205 -8.56 -3.03 -2.79
CA TYR A 205 -8.46 -3.20 -1.34
C TYR A 205 -9.59 -4.09 -0.79
N TYR A 206 -10.83 -3.89 -1.23
CA TYR A 206 -11.95 -4.72 -0.82
C TYR A 206 -11.79 -6.16 -1.27
N ALA A 207 -11.32 -6.40 -2.49
CA ALA A 207 -11.04 -7.75 -2.98
C ALA A 207 -9.96 -8.44 -2.14
N VAL A 208 -8.88 -7.73 -1.80
CA VAL A 208 -7.83 -8.25 -0.90
C VAL A 208 -8.40 -8.58 0.48
N PHE A 209 -9.11 -7.63 1.11
CA PHE A 209 -9.68 -7.82 2.45
C PHE A 209 -10.73 -8.92 2.52
N PHE A 210 -11.63 -8.97 1.54
CA PHE A 210 -12.58 -10.06 1.39
C PHE A 210 -11.86 -11.41 1.25
N SER A 211 -10.76 -11.46 0.49
CA SER A 211 -10.02 -12.70 0.22
C SER A 211 -9.08 -13.13 1.35
N VAL A 212 -8.88 -12.32 2.39
CA VAL A 212 -7.94 -12.62 3.50
C VAL A 212 -8.11 -14.02 4.08
N PRO A 213 -9.33 -14.52 4.39
CA PRO A 213 -9.52 -15.85 4.95
C PRO A 213 -8.91 -16.98 4.12
N TRP A 214 -8.80 -16.80 2.80
CA TRP A 214 -8.15 -17.76 1.90
C TRP A 214 -6.67 -17.45 1.68
N LEU A 215 -6.32 -16.16 1.54
CA LEU A 215 -4.96 -15.72 1.26
C LEU A 215 -3.97 -16.06 2.38
N VAL A 216 -4.40 -16.09 3.64
CA VAL A 216 -3.52 -16.39 4.79
C VAL A 216 -2.95 -17.82 4.79
N TYR A 217 -3.62 -18.76 4.11
CA TYR A 217 -3.13 -20.13 3.91
C TYR A 217 -2.66 -20.41 2.48
N ALA A 218 -2.89 -19.48 1.56
CA ALA A 218 -2.47 -19.64 0.18
C ALA A 218 -0.94 -19.78 0.09
N ARG A 219 -0.50 -20.75 -0.70
CA ARG A 219 0.92 -20.92 -1.05
C ARG A 219 1.17 -20.50 -2.49
N ILE A 220 2.21 -19.70 -2.70
CA ILE A 220 2.61 -19.19 -4.02
C ILE A 220 3.77 -20.03 -4.57
N SER A 221 3.48 -20.79 -5.63
CA SER A 221 4.51 -21.38 -6.49
C SER A 221 5.08 -20.31 -7.43
N ILE A 222 6.21 -20.57 -8.09
CA ILE A 222 6.80 -19.62 -9.05
C ILE A 222 5.81 -19.32 -10.19
N VAL A 223 5.18 -20.36 -10.74
CA VAL A 223 4.19 -20.23 -11.83
C VAL A 223 3.00 -19.39 -11.39
N LYS A 224 2.48 -19.62 -10.17
CA LYS A 224 1.39 -18.80 -9.61
C LYS A 224 1.83 -17.35 -9.42
N GLY A 225 3.07 -17.12 -8.95
CA GLY A 225 3.63 -15.78 -8.79
C GLY A 225 3.71 -15.02 -10.11
N ILE A 226 4.24 -15.66 -11.15
CA ILE A 226 4.31 -15.09 -12.51
C ILE A 226 2.89 -14.80 -13.03
N SER A 227 1.95 -15.72 -12.84
CA SER A 227 0.56 -15.52 -13.28
C SER A 227 -0.11 -14.33 -12.59
N VAL A 228 0.09 -14.18 -11.27
CA VAL A 228 -0.41 -13.02 -10.50
C VAL A 228 0.24 -11.73 -10.98
N PHE A 229 1.55 -11.75 -11.27
CA PHE A 229 2.27 -10.59 -11.80
C PHE A 229 1.73 -10.15 -13.16
N ILE A 230 1.53 -11.09 -14.10
CA ILE A 230 0.96 -10.80 -15.43
C ILE A 230 -0.46 -10.26 -15.28
N ALA A 231 -1.30 -10.89 -14.45
CA ALA A 231 -2.65 -10.39 -14.19
C ALA A 231 -2.64 -8.97 -13.61
N PHE A 232 -1.71 -8.68 -12.68
CA PHE A 232 -1.53 -7.34 -12.13
C PHE A 232 -1.09 -6.34 -13.22
N MET A 233 -0.16 -6.70 -14.11
CA MET A 233 0.26 -5.84 -15.22
C MET A 233 -0.91 -5.49 -16.15
N ILE A 234 -1.73 -6.47 -16.53
CA ILE A 234 -2.90 -6.26 -17.38
C ILE A 234 -3.93 -5.35 -16.68
N LEU A 235 -4.22 -5.61 -15.40
CA LEU A 235 -5.14 -4.79 -14.61
C LEU A 235 -4.61 -3.36 -14.44
N PHE A 236 -3.30 -3.19 -14.26
CA PHE A 236 -2.66 -1.89 -14.18
C PHE A 236 -2.76 -1.14 -15.51
N MET A 237 -2.44 -1.80 -16.63
CA MET A 237 -2.59 -1.23 -17.98
C MET A 237 -4.02 -0.74 -18.24
N PHE A 238 -5.01 -1.61 -17.98
CA PHE A 238 -6.42 -1.26 -18.11
C PHE A 238 -6.79 -0.07 -17.21
N SER A 239 -6.37 -0.08 -15.95
CA SER A 239 -6.63 1.02 -15.02
C SER A 239 -6.02 2.35 -15.48
N MET A 240 -4.85 2.30 -16.12
CA MET A 240 -4.16 3.48 -16.66
C MET A 240 -4.82 4.05 -17.91
N TYR A 241 -5.34 3.20 -18.79
CA TYR A 241 -6.17 3.63 -19.92
C TYR A 241 -7.36 4.48 -19.42
N PHE A 242 -8.14 3.98 -18.45
CA PHE A 242 -9.26 4.75 -17.87
C PHE A 242 -8.82 5.95 -17.03
N ARG A 243 -7.62 5.93 -16.43
CA ARG A 243 -7.11 7.09 -15.66
C ARG A 243 -6.73 8.25 -16.57
N SER A 244 -6.24 7.93 -17.75
CA SER A 244 -5.73 8.90 -18.70
C SER A 244 -6.78 9.34 -19.72
N ASN A 245 -8.07 9.00 -19.49
CA ASN A 245 -9.17 9.24 -20.42
C ASN A 245 -8.88 8.73 -21.84
N GLY A 246 -8.26 7.56 -21.92
CA GLY A 246 -7.90 6.92 -23.18
C GLY A 246 -6.61 7.44 -23.82
N PHE A 247 -5.83 8.30 -23.16
CA PHE A 247 -4.54 8.75 -23.70
C PHE A 247 -3.58 7.58 -23.95
N TYR A 248 -3.43 6.67 -22.97
CA TYR A 248 -2.64 5.44 -23.15
C TYR A 248 -3.44 4.36 -23.90
N SER A 249 -3.79 4.63 -25.16
CA SER A 249 -4.71 3.82 -25.98
C SER A 249 -4.06 2.62 -26.65
N SER A 250 -2.74 2.59 -26.78
CA SER A 250 -2.01 1.51 -27.45
C SER A 250 -1.11 0.73 -26.48
N PRO A 251 -0.83 -0.56 -26.75
CA PRO A 251 0.09 -1.36 -25.94
C PRO A 251 1.49 -0.74 -25.82
N GLU A 252 1.98 -0.09 -26.87
CA GLU A 252 3.27 0.60 -26.94
C GLU A 252 3.33 1.75 -25.93
N MET A 253 2.32 2.63 -25.94
CA MET A 253 2.21 3.73 -24.99
C MET A 253 2.11 3.25 -23.54
N LEU A 254 1.43 2.13 -23.30
CA LEU A 254 1.30 1.54 -21.97
C LEU A 254 2.62 0.93 -21.48
N LEU A 255 3.37 0.27 -22.36
CA LEU A 255 4.72 -0.25 -22.06
C LEU A 255 5.69 0.88 -21.72
N GLU A 256 5.71 1.94 -22.51
CA GLU A 256 6.54 3.12 -22.23
C GLU A 256 6.11 3.83 -20.94
N TYR A 257 4.80 3.88 -20.67
CA TYR A 257 4.29 4.45 -19.43
C TYR A 257 4.81 3.73 -18.19
N PHE A 258 5.02 2.40 -18.23
CA PHE A 258 5.62 1.69 -17.10
C PHE A 258 7.03 2.20 -16.77
N LEU A 259 7.83 2.50 -17.78
CA LEU A 259 9.18 3.04 -17.60
C LEU A 259 9.17 4.45 -17.01
N SER A 260 8.17 5.26 -17.38
CA SER A 260 7.98 6.60 -16.78
C SER A 260 7.35 6.54 -15.39
N TYR A 261 6.48 5.57 -15.10
CA TYR A 261 5.75 5.46 -13.82
C TYR A 261 6.63 4.93 -12.69
N PHE A 262 7.45 3.93 -12.96
CA PHE A 262 8.37 3.33 -11.98
C PHE A 262 9.70 4.11 -11.94
N ASN A 263 9.62 5.39 -11.55
CA ASN A 263 10.73 6.34 -11.60
C ASN A 263 11.46 6.56 -10.26
N THR A 264 11.11 5.81 -9.22
CA THR A 264 11.55 6.12 -7.85
C THR A 264 13.07 6.11 -7.67
N ILE A 265 13.80 5.26 -8.42
CA ILE A 265 15.26 5.23 -8.35
C ILE A 265 15.91 6.49 -8.94
N PHE A 266 15.34 7.05 -10.01
CA PHE A 266 15.81 8.32 -10.59
C PHE A 266 15.59 9.49 -9.63
N LEU A 267 14.48 9.45 -8.90
CA LEU A 267 14.22 10.40 -7.82
C LEU A 267 15.26 10.27 -6.71
N HIS A 268 15.63 9.05 -6.31
CA HIS A 268 16.69 8.84 -5.33
C HIS A 268 18.06 9.30 -5.84
N ASP A 269 18.41 8.96 -7.08
CA ASP A 269 19.68 9.34 -7.69
C ASP A 269 19.86 10.86 -7.74
N LYS A 270 18.78 11.59 -8.05
CA LYS A 270 18.76 13.05 -7.98
C LYS A 270 19.10 13.57 -6.57
N ILE A 271 18.55 12.97 -5.51
CA ILE A 271 18.86 13.38 -4.14
C ILE A 271 20.33 13.12 -3.78
N ILE A 272 20.89 11.97 -4.17
CA ILE A 272 22.30 11.68 -3.91
C ILE A 272 23.22 12.71 -4.59
N GLN A 273 22.83 13.21 -5.76
CA GLN A 273 23.61 14.19 -6.52
C GLN A 273 23.48 15.61 -5.95
N ASP A 274 22.30 15.97 -5.46
CA ASP A 274 21.98 17.34 -5.05
C ASP A 274 22.14 17.62 -3.55
N MET A 275 22.07 16.58 -2.71
CA MET A 275 22.05 16.70 -1.26
C MET A 275 23.08 15.79 -0.62
N ASN A 276 23.73 16.26 0.45
CA ASN A 276 24.57 15.43 1.30
C ASN A 276 23.71 14.53 2.20
N PRO A 277 24.24 13.40 2.70
CA PRO A 277 23.53 12.57 3.66
C PRO A 277 23.38 13.32 4.98
N GLU A 278 22.17 13.27 5.55
CA GLU A 278 21.79 14.03 6.73
C GLU A 278 21.17 13.13 7.81
N PHE A 279 21.10 13.64 9.04
CA PHE A 279 20.43 12.97 10.16
C PHE A 279 19.19 13.74 10.62
N PHE A 280 18.10 13.01 10.87
CA PHE A 280 16.84 13.54 11.43
C PHE A 280 16.14 14.66 10.65
N GLN A 281 16.43 14.85 9.37
CA GLN A 281 15.92 15.99 8.59
C GLN A 281 14.39 16.03 8.48
N THR A 282 13.74 14.86 8.38
CA THR A 282 12.30 14.74 8.13
C THR A 282 11.55 13.89 9.17
N ILE A 283 12.26 13.28 10.14
CA ILE A 283 11.66 12.45 11.21
C ILE A 283 10.56 13.20 12.00
N GLY A 284 10.67 14.52 12.15
CA GLY A 284 9.67 15.33 12.84
C GLY A 284 8.42 15.69 12.02
N PHE A 285 8.41 15.46 10.71
CA PHE A 285 7.31 15.91 9.84
C PHE A 285 5.95 15.27 10.19
N PRO A 286 5.86 13.98 10.53
CA PRO A 286 4.61 13.37 10.96
C PRO A 286 4.00 14.06 12.19
N ILE A 287 4.84 14.49 13.13
CA ILE A 287 4.44 15.16 14.37
C ILE A 287 3.90 16.56 14.09
N LYS A 288 4.48 17.29 13.13
CA LYS A 288 3.98 18.63 12.74
C LYS A 288 2.50 18.60 12.36
N LYS A 289 2.02 17.53 11.72
CA LYS A 289 0.58 17.38 11.44
C LYS A 289 -0.25 17.28 12.71
N TRP A 290 0.23 16.54 13.71
CA TRP A 290 -0.46 16.41 15.00
C TRP A 290 -0.48 17.72 15.78
N LEU A 291 0.63 18.47 15.75
CA LEU A 291 0.72 19.79 16.36
C LEU A 291 -0.34 20.77 15.81
N THR A 292 -0.73 20.63 14.53
CA THR A 292 -1.82 21.44 13.98
C THR A 292 -3.19 21.15 14.60
N PHE A 293 -3.45 19.95 15.13
CA PHE A 293 -4.71 19.65 15.84
C PHE A 293 -4.79 20.31 17.22
N VAL A 294 -3.64 20.60 17.85
CA VAL A 294 -3.57 21.30 19.14
C VAL A 294 -3.34 22.82 18.98
N GLY A 295 -3.51 23.34 17.76
CA GLY A 295 -3.48 24.78 17.47
C GLY A 295 -2.08 25.35 17.22
N ILE A 296 -1.04 24.52 17.10
CA ILE A 296 0.30 24.99 16.73
C ILE A 296 0.40 25.03 15.19
N PRO A 297 0.55 26.21 14.57
CA PRO A 297 0.63 26.33 13.12
C PRO A 297 1.90 25.65 12.59
N SER A 298 1.79 25.02 11.44
CA SER A 298 2.94 24.49 10.69
C SER A 298 3.14 25.41 9.49
N GLU A 299 4.11 26.32 9.58
CA GLU A 299 4.31 27.43 8.64
C GLU A 299 4.44 26.98 7.16
N ASP A 300 4.90 25.74 6.90
CA ASP A 300 5.01 25.19 5.55
C ASP A 300 4.05 24.01 5.25
N HIS A 301 3.27 23.59 6.24
CA HIS A 301 2.45 22.37 6.23
C HIS A 301 3.20 21.10 5.73
N LEU A 302 4.53 21.04 5.86
CA LEU A 302 5.33 19.88 5.46
C LEU A 302 5.06 18.72 6.44
N HIS A 303 4.35 17.71 5.96
CA HIS A 303 3.86 16.59 6.77
C HIS A 303 4.52 15.24 6.42
N ASP A 304 5.20 15.18 5.28
CA ASP A 304 5.95 14.01 4.82
C ASP A 304 7.06 14.44 3.84
N ILE A 305 8.00 13.53 3.61
CA ILE A 305 9.15 13.72 2.70
C ILE A 305 8.71 13.94 1.25
N SER A 306 7.60 13.32 0.85
CA SER A 306 7.12 13.35 -0.52
C SER A 306 6.64 14.74 -0.90
N ARG A 307 5.89 15.41 -0.01
CA ARG A 307 5.49 16.79 -0.17
C ARG A 307 6.69 17.73 -0.21
N TRP A 308 7.63 17.57 0.72
CA TRP A 308 8.80 18.44 0.80
C TRP A 308 9.65 18.39 -0.47
N LEU A 309 10.08 17.20 -0.88
CA LEU A 309 10.91 17.06 -2.08
C LEU A 309 10.15 17.39 -3.37
N THR A 310 8.84 17.11 -3.45
CA THR A 310 8.03 17.55 -4.60
C THR A 310 7.99 19.08 -4.71
N SER A 311 7.87 19.79 -3.58
CA SER A 311 7.84 21.26 -3.59
C SER A 311 9.14 21.90 -4.10
N ILE A 312 10.27 21.19 -3.99
CA ILE A 312 11.59 21.63 -4.47
C ILE A 312 11.77 21.24 -5.95
N TYR A 313 11.54 19.97 -6.29
CA TYR A 313 11.92 19.43 -7.59
C TYR A 313 10.82 19.45 -8.65
N PHE A 314 9.56 19.52 -8.23
CA PHE A 314 8.40 19.52 -9.12
C PHE A 314 7.37 20.57 -8.64
N PRO A 315 7.76 21.85 -8.53
CA PRO A 315 6.92 22.88 -7.92
C PRO A 315 5.57 23.02 -8.64
N ALA A 316 5.53 22.95 -9.97
CA ALA A 316 4.28 23.01 -10.73
C ALA A 316 3.30 21.88 -10.33
N GLN A 317 3.80 20.65 -10.12
CA GLN A 317 2.94 19.54 -9.72
C GLN A 317 2.32 19.74 -8.34
N TRP A 318 3.05 20.37 -7.42
CA TRP A 318 2.56 20.65 -6.09
C TRP A 318 1.65 21.89 -6.06
N PHE A 319 2.18 23.05 -6.48
CA PHE A 319 1.50 24.34 -6.34
C PHE A 319 0.32 24.50 -7.30
N GLU A 320 0.39 23.94 -8.51
CA GLU A 320 -0.70 24.00 -9.50
C GLU A 320 -1.55 22.72 -9.47
N GLY A 321 -0.91 21.56 -9.36
CA GLY A 321 -1.57 20.26 -9.45
C GLY A 321 -2.07 19.66 -8.14
N GLY A 322 -1.59 20.14 -6.98
CA GLY A 322 -1.90 19.55 -5.67
C GLY A 322 -1.48 18.08 -5.53
N ALA A 323 -0.47 17.64 -6.30
CA ALA A 323 0.00 16.28 -6.36
C ALA A 323 1.42 16.15 -5.80
N THR A 324 1.77 14.95 -5.32
CA THR A 324 3.12 14.62 -4.82
C THR A 324 3.74 13.51 -5.65
N GLN A 325 5.05 13.61 -5.88
CA GLN A 325 5.87 12.49 -6.32
C GLN A 325 6.06 11.51 -5.16
N GLN A 326 6.24 10.23 -5.50
CA GLN A 326 6.47 9.18 -4.51
C GLN A 326 7.96 8.88 -4.44
N TRP A 327 8.56 9.17 -3.30
CA TRP A 327 10.00 9.01 -3.09
C TRP A 327 10.26 7.67 -2.42
N PRO A 328 11.33 6.96 -2.80
CA PRO A 328 11.58 5.64 -2.26
C PRO A 328 12.14 5.70 -0.84
N ILE A 329 12.07 4.60 -0.13
CA ILE A 329 12.56 4.49 1.25
C ILE A 329 14.06 4.74 1.37
N GLU A 330 14.83 4.44 0.33
CA GLU A 330 16.25 4.77 0.22
C GLU A 330 16.50 6.27 0.43
N THR A 331 15.62 7.13 -0.10
CA THR A 331 15.71 8.58 0.07
C THR A 331 15.44 9.00 1.52
N GLU A 332 14.47 8.38 2.18
CA GLU A 332 14.21 8.65 3.60
C GLU A 332 15.36 8.16 4.48
N LEU A 333 15.93 6.99 4.17
CA LEU A 333 17.09 6.46 4.86
C LEU A 333 18.30 7.39 4.74
N TYR A 334 18.56 7.89 3.53
CA TYR A 334 19.65 8.80 3.23
C TYR A 334 19.55 10.15 3.97
N LEU A 335 18.35 10.71 4.09
CA LEU A 335 18.13 12.04 4.66
C LEU A 335 17.87 12.03 6.18
N ASN A 336 17.59 10.87 6.77
CA ASN A 336 17.29 10.78 8.20
C ASN A 336 18.27 9.95 9.02
N TYR A 337 18.98 9.03 8.38
CA TYR A 337 19.86 8.09 9.06
C TYR A 337 21.29 8.17 8.50
N GLY A 338 21.62 9.21 7.71
CA GLY A 338 22.96 9.49 7.23
C GLY A 338 23.61 8.30 6.53
N TYR A 339 24.77 7.88 7.04
CA TYR A 339 25.58 6.81 6.46
C TYR A 339 24.88 5.44 6.44
N TYR A 340 25.15 4.65 5.40
CA TYR A 340 24.57 3.32 5.13
C TYR A 340 24.57 2.34 6.32
N VAL A 341 25.56 2.41 7.22
CA VAL A 341 25.61 1.55 8.43
C VAL A 341 24.40 1.77 9.33
N PHE A 342 23.95 3.01 9.49
CA PHE A 342 22.86 3.33 10.40
C PHE A 342 21.48 2.95 9.85
N TRP A 343 21.37 2.70 8.54
CA TRP A 343 20.14 2.25 7.91
C TRP A 343 19.68 0.89 8.42
N ALA A 344 20.61 0.06 8.90
CA ALA A 344 20.29 -1.26 9.44
C ALA A 344 19.33 -1.19 10.64
N VAL A 345 19.41 -0.15 11.47
CA VAL A 345 18.58 0.01 12.67
C VAL A 345 17.09 0.18 12.34
N PRO A 346 16.66 1.23 11.60
CA PRO A 346 15.25 1.40 11.27
C PRO A 346 14.72 0.25 10.42
N VAL A 347 15.51 -0.27 9.48
CA VAL A 347 15.13 -1.40 8.61
C VAL A 347 14.88 -2.67 9.43
N PHE A 348 15.75 -2.96 10.40
CA PHE A 348 15.56 -4.09 11.32
C PHE A 348 14.31 -3.91 12.18
N LEU A 349 14.08 -2.71 12.75
CA LEU A 349 12.91 -2.44 13.59
C LEU A 349 11.60 -2.60 12.82
N TYR A 350 11.51 -2.09 11.57
CA TYR A 350 10.34 -2.29 10.72
C TYR A 350 10.15 -3.76 10.33
N SER A 351 11.23 -4.46 9.99
CA SER A 351 11.18 -5.90 9.68
C SER A 351 10.70 -6.72 10.89
N LEU A 352 11.19 -6.39 12.09
CA LEU A 352 10.76 -6.98 13.36
C LEU A 352 9.28 -6.72 13.62
N PHE A 353 8.83 -5.47 13.52
CA PHE A 353 7.43 -5.10 13.70
C PHE A 353 6.51 -5.91 12.77
N MET A 354 6.83 -5.97 11.47
CA MET A 354 6.04 -6.70 10.49
C MET A 354 6.05 -8.22 10.72
N CYS A 355 7.20 -8.79 11.09
CA CYS A 355 7.30 -10.23 11.40
C CYS A 355 6.60 -10.59 12.71
N VAL A 356 6.60 -9.70 13.71
CA VAL A 356 5.81 -9.88 14.93
C VAL A 356 4.33 -9.88 14.59
N LEU A 357 3.83 -8.89 13.85
CA LEU A 357 2.43 -8.87 13.40
C LEU A 357 2.06 -10.13 12.62
N TYR A 358 2.95 -10.58 11.72
CA TYR A 358 2.75 -11.83 10.99
C TYR A 358 2.66 -13.01 11.95
N SER A 359 3.54 -13.13 12.94
CA SER A 359 3.53 -14.26 13.89
C SER A 359 2.28 -14.30 14.79
N VAL A 360 1.72 -13.14 15.16
CA VAL A 360 0.57 -13.05 16.07
C VAL A 360 -0.78 -13.02 15.37
N ARG A 361 -0.82 -13.06 14.03
CA ARG A 361 -2.05 -12.89 13.23
C ARG A 361 -3.20 -13.85 13.60
N PHE A 362 -2.89 -15.04 14.10
CA PHE A 362 -3.87 -16.03 14.56
C PHE A 362 -4.08 -16.05 16.09
N LYS A 363 -3.24 -15.37 16.88
CA LYS A 363 -3.20 -15.54 18.35
C LYS A 363 -4.36 -14.87 19.07
N PHE A 364 -4.80 -13.71 18.58
CA PHE A 364 -5.72 -12.82 19.29
C PHE A 364 -7.07 -12.64 18.56
N GLY A 365 -7.44 -13.62 17.73
CA GLY A 365 -8.71 -13.66 17.01
C GLY A 365 -8.71 -12.95 15.64
N PRO A 366 -9.85 -12.96 14.93
CA PRO A 366 -9.90 -12.60 13.51
C PRO A 366 -9.44 -11.17 13.20
N VAL A 367 -9.66 -10.23 14.12
CA VAL A 367 -9.24 -8.83 13.94
C VAL A 367 -7.73 -8.70 13.77
N PHE A 368 -6.92 -9.56 14.40
CA PHE A 368 -5.47 -9.48 14.23
C PHE A 368 -5.01 -9.88 12.83
N MET A 369 -5.77 -10.73 12.11
CA MET A 369 -5.52 -10.95 10.69
C MET A 369 -5.81 -9.70 9.87
N PHE A 370 -6.90 -8.98 10.18
CA PHE A 370 -7.19 -7.71 9.53
C PHE A 370 -6.09 -6.68 9.79
N ILE A 371 -5.68 -6.49 11.05
CA ILE A 371 -4.60 -5.56 11.43
C ILE A 371 -3.30 -5.95 10.72
N TYR A 372 -2.99 -7.24 10.67
CA TYR A 372 -1.82 -7.73 9.96
C TYR A 372 -1.86 -7.40 8.47
N VAL A 373 -2.97 -7.69 7.77
CA VAL A 373 -3.09 -7.42 6.33
C VAL A 373 -3.12 -5.93 6.03
N LEU A 374 -3.74 -5.12 6.89
CA LEU A 374 -3.70 -3.67 6.77
C LEU A 374 -2.27 -3.13 6.96
N GLY A 375 -1.54 -3.64 7.96
CA GLY A 375 -0.12 -3.36 8.15
C GLY A 375 0.75 -3.86 6.99
N TYR A 376 0.42 -5.00 6.38
CA TYR A 376 1.09 -5.54 5.20
C TYR A 376 0.93 -4.62 3.99
N LEU A 377 -0.29 -4.13 3.73
CA LEU A 377 -0.53 -3.16 2.67
C LEU A 377 0.11 -1.79 2.96
N HIS A 378 0.17 -1.38 4.23
CA HIS A 378 0.90 -0.18 4.64
C HIS A 378 2.41 -0.33 4.45
N PHE A 379 2.94 -1.50 4.73
CA PHE A 379 4.36 -1.81 4.52
C PHE A 379 4.74 -1.72 3.04
N LEU A 380 3.83 -2.05 2.11
CA LEU A 380 4.04 -1.79 0.68
C LEU A 380 4.19 -0.29 0.37
N SER A 381 3.43 0.58 1.03
CA SER A 381 3.51 2.03 0.83
C SER A 381 4.75 2.66 1.46
N VAL A 382 5.32 2.07 2.51
CA VAL A 382 6.55 2.54 3.15
C VAL A 382 7.73 2.57 2.16
N PHE A 383 7.81 1.60 1.24
CA PHE A 383 8.82 1.59 0.17
C PHE A 383 8.71 2.76 -0.84
N ARG A 384 7.59 3.51 -0.82
CA ARG A 384 7.31 4.63 -1.74
C ARG A 384 6.89 5.90 -0.99
N GLY A 385 7.34 6.06 0.24
CA GLY A 385 6.96 7.18 1.08
C GLY A 385 7.86 7.31 2.29
N SER A 386 7.23 7.57 3.43
CA SER A 386 7.92 7.59 4.72
C SER A 386 7.64 6.32 5.51
N MET A 387 8.62 5.89 6.30
CA MET A 387 8.54 4.84 7.28
C MET A 387 7.45 5.18 8.28
N ILE A 388 7.48 6.40 8.82
CA ILE A 388 6.47 6.92 9.73
C ILE A 388 5.60 7.92 8.96
N ALA A 389 4.36 7.56 8.69
CA ALA A 389 3.37 8.48 8.17
C ALA A 389 2.59 9.11 9.32
N TRP A 390 2.16 10.38 9.18
CA TRP A 390 1.35 11.04 10.21
C TRP A 390 0.05 10.30 10.54
N ILE A 391 -0.47 9.55 9.57
CA ILE A 391 -1.70 8.76 9.69
C ILE A 391 -1.50 7.46 10.49
N ASP A 392 -0.27 7.03 10.73
CA ASP A 392 0.02 5.78 11.44
C ASP A 392 -0.41 5.88 12.90
N LEU A 393 -0.23 7.04 13.52
CA LEU A 393 -0.72 7.32 14.87
C LEU A 393 -2.25 7.24 14.96
N PHE A 394 -2.97 7.72 13.95
CA PHE A 394 -4.43 7.56 13.88
C PHE A 394 -4.82 6.09 13.70
N SER A 395 -4.07 5.37 12.86
CA SER A 395 -4.30 3.96 12.59
C SER A 395 -4.17 3.11 13.86
N MET A 396 -3.20 3.42 14.73
CA MET A 396 -3.04 2.74 16.03
C MET A 396 -4.28 2.89 16.93
N LEU A 397 -4.88 4.08 17.02
CA LEU A 397 -6.12 4.29 17.77
C LEU A 397 -7.28 3.48 17.18
N VAL A 398 -7.37 3.44 15.85
CA VAL A 398 -8.39 2.63 15.16
C VAL A 398 -8.17 1.14 15.40
N TYR A 399 -6.93 0.65 15.48
CA TYR A 399 -6.65 -0.76 15.79
C TYR A 399 -7.14 -1.16 17.17
N VAL A 400 -6.92 -0.30 18.18
CA VAL A 400 -7.44 -0.52 19.55
C VAL A 400 -8.96 -0.61 19.52
N PHE A 401 -9.62 0.32 18.82
CA PHE A 401 -11.08 0.30 18.67
C PHE A 401 -11.57 -0.98 17.98
N LEU A 402 -10.93 -1.39 16.88
CA LEU A 402 -11.29 -2.60 16.15
C LEU A 402 -11.11 -3.88 16.97
N ILE A 403 -10.10 -3.93 17.85
CA ILE A 403 -9.91 -5.08 18.76
C ILE A 403 -11.08 -5.19 19.74
N VAL A 404 -11.53 -4.07 20.30
CA VAL A 404 -12.68 -4.04 21.22
C VAL A 404 -13.97 -4.40 20.46
N PHE A 405 -14.20 -3.74 19.33
CA PHE A 405 -15.39 -3.97 18.50
C PHE A 405 -15.47 -5.40 17.95
N GLY A 406 -14.33 -5.97 17.56
CA GLY A 406 -14.23 -7.33 17.07
C GLY A 406 -14.69 -8.39 18.06
N ARG A 407 -14.58 -8.15 19.38
CA ARG A 407 -15.11 -9.06 20.41
C ARG A 407 -16.64 -9.12 20.42
N ALA A 408 -17.30 -8.06 19.99
CA ALA A 408 -18.75 -8.04 19.85
C ALA A 408 -19.21 -8.74 18.56
N LEU A 409 -18.36 -8.74 17.53
CA LEU A 409 -18.68 -9.23 16.18
C LEU A 409 -18.33 -10.71 15.98
N PHE A 410 -17.13 -11.12 16.41
CA PHE A 410 -16.63 -12.48 16.27
C PHE A 410 -16.78 -13.24 17.59
N VAL A 411 -17.32 -14.45 17.53
CA VAL A 411 -17.56 -15.31 18.70
C VAL A 411 -16.77 -16.58 18.54
N ARG A 412 -16.15 -17.04 19.62
CA ARG A 412 -15.56 -18.38 19.64
C ARG A 412 -16.66 -19.42 19.71
N VAL A 413 -16.62 -20.37 18.79
CA VAL A 413 -17.49 -21.54 18.81
C VAL A 413 -16.74 -22.61 19.60
N GLU A 414 -17.28 -23.03 20.74
CA GLU A 414 -16.78 -24.22 21.41
C GLU A 414 -17.18 -25.43 20.56
N SER A 415 -16.18 -26.20 20.13
CA SER A 415 -16.35 -27.44 19.37
C SER A 415 -16.82 -28.58 20.25
#